data_AF-A0A8H2RSY8-F1
#
_entry.id   AF-A0A8H2RSY8-F1
#
_cell.length_a   1.000
_cell.length_b   1.000
_cell.length_c   1.000
_cell.angle_alpha   90.00
_cell.angle_beta   90.00
_cell.angle_gamma   90.00
#
_symmetry.space_group_name_H-M   'P 1'
#
loop_
_entity.id
_entity.type
_entity.pdbx_description
1 polymer ?
#
loop_
_entity_poly.entity_id
_entity_poly.type
_entity_poly.pdbx_seq_one_letter_code
_entity_poly.pdbx_strand_id
1 'polypeptide(L)'
;MSDQVLTTKAIKLAKKDKSLLIRMSVDERAIFDERLKESGYKAAGAFVRDYVINSKPKRRYVIIPQAQKASEHLVELAQMIMDDKEKELLIKKIMYVAMNIFGELDKVRLGGKGEEGEGYDW
;
A
#
# COMPACT_ATOMS: atom_id res chain seq x y z
N MET A 1 -42.48 8.44 30.11
CA MET A 1 -41.21 8.12 29.44
C MET A 1 -41.18 8.94 28.16
N SER A 2 -40.24 9.87 27.99
CA SER A 2 -40.21 10.74 26.80
C SER A 2 -39.17 10.22 25.80
N ASP A 3 -39.62 9.86 24.61
CA ASP A 3 -38.76 9.50 23.50
C ASP A 3 -37.94 10.71 23.05
N GLN A 4 -36.62 10.64 23.22
CA GLN A 4 -35.70 11.59 22.64
C GLN A 4 -35.53 11.28 21.15
N VAL A 5 -36.10 12.12 20.30
CA VAL A 5 -35.86 12.09 18.85
C VAL A 5 -34.42 12.51 18.59
N LEU A 6 -33.58 11.54 18.23
CA LEU A 6 -32.22 11.76 17.72
C LEU A 6 -32.31 12.52 16.39
N THR A 7 -32.21 13.84 16.45
CA THR A 7 -32.08 14.68 15.25
C THR A 7 -30.69 14.46 14.65
N THR A 8 -30.64 13.74 13.55
CA THR A 8 -29.44 13.58 12.73
C THR A 8 -29.02 14.96 12.21
N LYS A 9 -27.89 15.47 12.73
CA LYS A 9 -27.28 16.70 12.22
C LYS A 9 -27.02 16.52 10.72
N ALA A 10 -27.69 17.34 9.90
CA ALA A 10 -27.42 17.40 8.47
C ALA A 10 -25.95 17.77 8.25
N ILE A 11 -25.18 16.83 7.68
CA ILE A 11 -23.79 17.06 7.28
C ILE A 11 -23.83 18.09 6.15
N LYS A 12 -23.47 19.34 6.46
CA LYS A 12 -23.31 20.38 5.44
C LYS A 12 -22.18 19.95 4.50
N LEU A 13 -22.54 19.59 3.27
CA LEU A 13 -21.58 19.37 2.18
C LEU A 13 -20.72 20.63 2.03
N ALA A 14 -19.42 20.50 2.29
CA ALA A 14 -18.47 21.60 2.11
C ALA A 14 -18.59 22.14 0.68
N LYS A 15 -18.94 23.43 0.55
CA LYS A 15 -18.98 24.12 -0.74
C LYS A 15 -17.58 24.11 -1.35
N LYS A 16 -17.42 23.47 -2.51
CA LYS A 16 -16.20 23.56 -3.32
C LYS A 16 -16.21 24.92 -4.02
N ASP A 17 -15.69 25.95 -3.36
CA ASP A 17 -15.93 27.33 -3.79
C ASP A 17 -15.26 27.72 -5.12
N LYS A 18 -14.36 26.92 -5.71
CA LYS A 18 -13.80 27.17 -7.05
C LYS A 18 -13.50 25.86 -7.78
N SER A 19 -14.09 25.66 -8.97
CA SER A 19 -13.71 24.57 -9.87
C SER A 19 -12.49 24.98 -10.70
N LEU A 20 -11.52 24.07 -10.82
CA LEU A 20 -10.36 24.24 -11.69
C LEU A 20 -10.57 23.40 -12.95
N LEU A 21 -10.45 24.00 -14.12
CA LEU A 21 -10.48 23.30 -15.40
C LEU A 21 -9.05 23.20 -15.94
N ILE A 22 -8.54 21.97 -16.05
CA ILE A 22 -7.23 21.68 -16.64
C ILE A 22 -7.49 21.12 -18.04
N ARG A 23 -6.92 21.75 -19.06
CA ARG A 23 -6.95 21.24 -20.44
C ARG A 23 -5.74 20.35 -20.66
N MET A 24 -5.96 19.21 -21.29
CA MET A 24 -4.93 18.21 -21.57
C MET A 24 -5.10 17.74 -23.01
N SER A 25 -3.99 17.49 -23.69
CA SER A 25 -3.97 16.72 -24.94
C SER A 25 -4.37 15.27 -24.70
N VAL A 26 -4.62 14.53 -25.78
CA VAL A 26 -5.00 13.10 -25.71
C VAL A 26 -3.90 12.28 -25.03
N ASP A 27 -2.64 12.53 -25.38
CA ASP A 27 -1.48 11.81 -24.84
C ASP A 27 -1.28 12.09 -23.35
N GLU A 28 -1.39 13.36 -22.94
CA GLU A 28 -1.29 13.75 -21.53
C GLU A 28 -2.41 13.12 -20.70
N ARG A 29 -3.62 13.01 -21.26
CA ARG A 29 -4.74 12.37 -20.57
C ARG A 29 -4.51 10.87 -20.37
N ALA A 30 -3.93 10.19 -21.36
CA ALA A 30 -3.58 8.78 -21.22
C ALA A 30 -2.56 8.56 -20.09
N ILE A 31 -1.52 9.39 -20.04
CA ILE A 31 -0.50 9.35 -18.96
C ILE A 31 -1.14 9.64 -17.60
N PHE A 32 -2.07 10.60 -17.53
CA PHE A 32 -2.78 10.92 -16.31
C PHE A 32 -3.63 9.75 -15.79
N ASP A 33 -4.39 9.11 -16.67
CA ASP A 33 -5.26 7.99 -16.29
C ASP A 33 -4.44 6.77 -15.83
N GLU A 34 -3.28 6.53 -16.43
CA GLU A 34 -2.33 5.51 -15.99
C GLU A 34 -1.81 5.79 -14.57
N ARG A 35 -1.30 7.01 -14.34
CA ARG A 35 -0.81 7.43 -13.00
C ARG A 35 -1.91 7.44 -11.95
N LEU A 36 -3.15 7.78 -12.32
CA LEU A 36 -4.30 7.72 -11.42
C LEU A 36 -4.60 6.28 -10.98
N LYS A 37 -4.50 5.31 -11.89
CA LYS A 37 -4.68 3.89 -11.58
C LYS A 37 -3.58 3.37 -10.66
N GLU A 38 -2.32 3.69 -10.94
CA GLU A 38 -1.18 3.25 -10.14
C GLU A 38 -1.21 3.82 -8.71
N SER A 39 -1.64 5.07 -8.57
CA SER A 39 -1.70 5.75 -7.28
C SER A 39 -2.86 5.29 -6.38
N GLY A 40 -3.85 4.56 -6.92
CA GLY A 40 -4.96 4.00 -6.14
C GLY A 40 -6.02 5.02 -5.70
N TYR A 41 -5.99 6.25 -6.21
CA TYR A 41 -7.04 7.23 -5.95
C TYR A 41 -8.29 6.92 -6.76
N LYS A 42 -9.46 6.91 -6.11
CA LYS A 42 -10.75 6.72 -6.79
C LYS A 42 -11.21 7.94 -7.60
N ALA A 43 -10.72 9.13 -7.26
CA ALA A 43 -11.16 10.38 -7.85
C ALA A 43 -9.97 11.23 -8.30
N ALA A 44 -9.98 11.65 -9.57
CA ALA A 44 -8.97 12.51 -10.17
C ALA A 44 -8.71 13.79 -9.35
N GLY A 45 -9.77 14.41 -8.82
CA GLY A 45 -9.61 15.63 -8.00
C GLY A 45 -8.87 15.40 -6.68
N ALA A 46 -8.96 14.21 -6.08
CA ALA A 46 -8.18 13.89 -4.89
C ALA A 46 -6.70 13.69 -5.25
N PHE A 47 -6.43 12.97 -6.34
CA PHE A 47 -5.08 12.79 -6.88
C PHE A 47 -4.42 14.13 -7.25
N VAL A 48 -5.10 15.00 -7.99
CA VAL A 48 -4.57 16.32 -8.39
C VAL A 48 -4.31 17.21 -7.17
N ARG A 49 -5.24 17.27 -6.20
CA ARG A 49 -5.03 18.08 -4.99
C ARG A 49 -3.80 17.60 -4.22
N ASP A 50 -3.67 16.28 -4.05
CA ASP A 50 -2.55 15.71 -3.30
C ASP A 50 -1.21 15.90 -4.04
N TYR A 51 -1.22 15.79 -5.37
CA TYR A 51 -0.05 16.07 -6.22
C TYR A 51 0.35 17.55 -6.17
N VAL A 52 -0.61 18.48 -6.23
CA VAL A 52 -0.34 19.93 -6.17
C VAL A 52 0.15 20.36 -4.77
N ILE A 53 -0.37 19.74 -3.70
CA ILE A 53 0.01 20.08 -2.32
C ILE A 53 1.37 19.46 -1.95
N ASN A 54 1.58 18.18 -2.30
CA ASN A 54 2.76 17.44 -1.84
C ASN A 54 3.88 17.34 -2.88
N SER A 55 3.68 17.85 -4.11
CA SER A 55 4.62 17.77 -5.26
C SER A 55 4.99 16.36 -5.73
N LYS A 56 4.66 15.32 -4.95
CA LYS A 56 4.82 13.90 -5.26
C LYS A 56 3.57 13.15 -4.76
N PRO A 57 2.92 12.31 -5.57
CA PRO A 57 1.76 11.54 -5.14
C PRO A 57 2.21 10.51 -4.12
N LYS A 58 1.47 10.35 -3.02
CA LYS A 58 1.75 9.27 -2.04
C LYS A 58 1.61 7.93 -2.77
N ARG A 59 2.73 7.20 -2.88
CA ARG A 59 2.71 5.84 -3.45
C ARG A 59 1.87 4.96 -2.53
N ARG A 60 0.94 4.21 -3.11
CA ARG A 60 0.19 3.21 -2.36
C ARG A 60 1.19 2.17 -1.85
N TYR A 61 1.27 2.01 -0.53
CA TYR A 61 1.94 0.87 0.06
C TYR A 61 1.16 -0.38 -0.35
N VAL A 62 1.67 -1.09 -1.36
CA VAL A 62 1.17 -2.41 -1.72
C VAL A 62 1.88 -3.37 -0.77
N ILE A 63 1.20 -3.76 0.30
CA ILE A 63 1.67 -4.90 1.08
C ILE A 63 1.51 -6.11 0.18
N ILE A 64 2.63 -6.61 -0.32
CA ILE A 64 2.69 -7.77 -1.19
C ILE A 64 2.24 -8.96 -0.34
N PRO A 65 1.17 -9.70 -0.69
CA PRO A 65 0.68 -10.83 0.11
C PRO A 65 1.76 -11.87 0.43
N GLN A 66 2.72 -12.04 -0.48
CA GLN A 66 3.89 -12.90 -0.30
C GLN A 66 4.84 -12.39 0.79
N ALA A 67 5.06 -11.07 0.89
CA ALA A 67 5.87 -10.48 1.96
C ALA A 67 5.21 -10.66 3.34
N GLN A 68 3.88 -10.59 3.39
CA GLN A 68 3.15 -10.87 4.63
C GLN A 68 3.27 -12.34 5.04
N LYS A 69 3.11 -13.28 4.11
CA LYS A 69 3.36 -14.71 4.36
C LYS A 69 4.79 -14.98 4.85
N ALA A 70 5.79 -14.31 4.27
CA ALA A 70 7.16 -14.41 4.74
C ALA A 70 7.30 -13.95 6.20
N SER A 71 6.68 -12.83 6.57
CA SER A 71 6.67 -12.35 7.95
C SER A 71 6.04 -13.36 8.92
N GLU A 72 4.91 -13.96 8.57
CA GLU A 72 4.23 -14.95 9.41
C GLU A 72 5.13 -16.15 9.68
N HIS A 73 5.78 -16.69 8.65
CA HIS A 73 6.66 -17.85 8.80
C HIS A 73 7.97 -17.54 9.53
N LEU A 74 8.48 -16.30 9.45
CA LEU A 74 9.62 -15.87 10.25
C LEU A 74 9.26 -15.78 11.73
N VAL A 75 8.05 -15.31 12.06
CA VAL A 75 7.56 -15.29 13.45
C VAL A 75 7.39 -16.72 13.98
N GLU A 76 6.81 -17.62 13.19
CA GLU A 76 6.71 -19.04 13.57
C GLU A 76 8.10 -19.66 13.83
N LEU A 77 9.08 -19.37 12.98
CA LEU A 77 10.45 -19.83 13.17
C LEU A 77 11.08 -19.29 14.46
N ALA A 78 10.90 -17.99 14.74
CA ALA A 78 11.36 -17.39 15.98
C ALA A 78 10.73 -18.06 17.20
N GLN A 79 9.43 -18.37 17.16
CA GLN A 79 8.75 -19.09 18.23
C GLN A 79 9.32 -20.51 18.40
N MET A 80 9.58 -21.24 17.31
CA MET A 80 10.19 -22.57 17.38
C MET A 80 11.59 -22.56 18.00
N ILE A 81 12.37 -21.49 17.77
CA ILE A 81 13.67 -21.28 18.43
C ILE A 81 13.47 -21.03 19.93
N MET A 82 12.52 -20.19 20.30
CA MET A 82 12.23 -19.89 21.71
C MET A 82 11.70 -21.10 22.49
N ASP A 83 10.94 -21.96 21.83
CA ASP A 83 10.38 -23.19 22.40
C ASP A 83 11.38 -24.37 22.43
N ASP A 84 12.65 -24.12 22.06
CA ASP A 84 13.74 -25.11 21.95
C ASP A 84 13.32 -26.39 21.20
N LYS A 85 12.62 -26.21 20.08
CA LYS A 85 12.17 -27.32 19.24
C LYS A 85 13.36 -28.10 18.70
N GLU A 86 13.13 -29.38 18.36
CA GLU A 86 14.20 -30.21 17.80
C GLU A 86 14.82 -29.59 16.54
N LYS A 87 16.15 -29.65 16.49
CA LYS A 87 16.96 -29.06 15.42
C LYS A 87 16.55 -29.53 14.03
N GLU A 88 16.15 -30.79 13.88
CA GLU A 88 15.70 -31.36 12.61
C GLU A 88 14.39 -30.71 12.10
N LEU A 89 13.45 -30.43 13.01
CA LEU A 89 12.19 -29.75 12.70
C LEU A 89 12.44 -28.30 12.29
N LEU A 90 13.35 -27.61 12.98
CA LEU A 90 13.80 -26.27 12.63
C LEU A 90 14.43 -26.20 11.24
N ILE A 91 15.38 -27.11 10.94
CA ILE A 91 16.04 -27.15 9.62
C ILE A 91 15.01 -27.40 8.51
N LYS A 92 14.08 -28.34 8.69
CA LYS A 92 13.01 -28.59 7.70
C LYS A 92 12.15 -27.36 7.46
N LYS A 93 11.76 -26.64 8.51
CA LYS A 93 10.96 -25.41 8.39
C LYS A 93 11.74 -24.30 7.70
N ILE A 94 13.03 -24.12 8.04
CA ILE A 94 13.91 -23.14 7.39
C ILE A 94 14.04 -23.42 5.89
N MET A 95 14.28 -24.68 5.51
CA MET A 95 14.36 -25.07 4.10
C MET A 95 13.05 -24.81 3.35
N TYR A 96 11.91 -25.14 3.97
CA TYR A 96 10.59 -24.86 3.40
C TYR A 96 10.38 -23.37 3.13
N VAL A 97 10.68 -22.52 4.12
CA VAL A 97 10.53 -21.07 4.02
C VAL A 97 11.46 -20.49 2.95
N ALA A 98 12.71 -20.94 2.90
CA ALA A 98 13.68 -20.50 1.90
C ALA A 98 13.24 -20.87 0.47
N MET A 99 12.82 -22.11 0.23
CA MET A 99 12.50 -22.58 -1.12
C MET A 99 11.14 -22.11 -1.63
N ASN A 100 10.11 -22.14 -0.79
CA ASN A 100 8.74 -21.93 -1.24
C ASN A 100 8.24 -20.51 -1.05
N ILE A 101 8.87 -19.72 -0.17
CA ILE A 101 8.42 -18.37 0.12
C ILE A 101 9.41 -17.36 -0.46
N PHE A 102 10.67 -17.46 -0.06
CA PHE A 102 11.70 -16.58 -0.61
C PHE A 102 12.05 -16.90 -2.06
N GLY A 103 12.08 -18.19 -2.44
CA GLY A 103 12.25 -18.60 -3.84
C GLY A 103 11.09 -18.20 -4.77
N GLU A 104 9.89 -17.99 -4.24
CA GLU A 104 8.77 -17.41 -5.00
C GLU A 104 8.82 -15.88 -5.04
N LEU A 105 9.22 -15.23 -3.93
CA LEU A 105 9.45 -13.79 -3.87
C LEU A 105 10.50 -13.32 -4.89
N ASP A 106 11.55 -14.11 -5.12
CA ASP A 106 12.60 -13.81 -6.10
C ASP A 106 12.09 -13.79 -7.55
N LYS A 107 11.00 -14.53 -7.83
CA LYS A 107 10.34 -14.58 -9.14
C LYS A 107 9.31 -13.46 -9.32
N VAL A 108 8.84 -12.87 -8.23
CA VAL A 108 8.05 -11.64 -8.30
C VAL A 108 9.02 -10.54 -8.68
N ARG A 109 9.06 -10.17 -9.98
CA ARG A 109 9.65 -8.89 -10.38
C ARG A 109 8.99 -7.83 -9.51
N LEU A 110 9.74 -7.30 -8.54
CA LEU A 110 9.37 -6.12 -7.78
C LEU A 110 9.24 -5.01 -8.82
N GLY A 111 8.03 -4.89 -9.36
CA GLY A 111 7.65 -4.00 -10.43
C GLY A 111 7.66 -2.59 -9.91
N GLY A 112 8.86 -2.03 -9.85
CA GLY A 112 9.14 -0.64 -9.58
C GLY A 112 10.63 -0.51 -9.79
N LYS A 113 11.05 0.15 -10.87
CA LYS A 113 12.39 0.74 -10.94
C LYS A 113 12.48 1.68 -9.73
N GLY A 114 12.97 1.16 -8.61
CA GLY A 114 13.47 1.97 -7.53
C GLY A 114 14.70 2.64 -8.09
N GLU A 115 14.54 3.90 -8.51
CA GLU A 115 15.68 4.80 -8.49
C GLU A 115 16.22 4.78 -7.07
N GLU A 116 17.53 4.58 -7.00
CA GLU A 116 18.31 4.37 -5.80
C GLU A 116 18.01 5.44 -4.74
N GLY A 117 17.94 4.96 -3.50
CA GLY A 117 18.15 5.67 -2.24
C GLY A 117 17.96 7.18 -2.20
N GLU A 118 16.98 7.62 -1.41
CA GLU A 118 17.22 8.75 -0.53
C GLU A 118 16.94 8.28 0.90
N GLY A 119 17.97 8.41 1.74
CA GLY A 119 17.95 8.00 3.14
C GLY A 119 16.84 8.70 3.91
N TYR A 120 16.23 7.96 4.82
CA TYR A 120 15.26 8.50 5.77
C TYR A 120 16.03 9.11 6.94
N ASP A 121 16.04 10.44 7.05
CA ASP A 121 16.25 11.11 8.33
C ASP A 121 14.94 11.00 9.13
N TRP A 122 15.05 10.38 10.30
CA TRP A 122 13.99 10.24 11.30
C TRP A 122 13.74 11.56 12.04
#